data_AF-A0A0G0HTI9-F1
#
_entry.id   AF-A0A0G0HTI9-F1
#
_cell.length_a   1.000
_cell.length_b   1.000
_cell.length_c   1.000
_cell.angle_alpha   90.00
_cell.angle_beta   90.00
_cell.angle_gamma   90.00
#
_symmetry.space_group_name_H-M   'P 1'
#
loop_
_entity.id
_entity.type
_entity.pdbx_description
1 polymer ?
#
loop_
_entity_poly.entity_id
_entity_poly.type
_entity_poly.pdbx_seq_one_letter_code
_entity_poly.pdbx_strand_id
1 'polypeptide(L)'
;MKTKQELLDLKTDWRCDPCWDIELTEGFEEHYDELLQYRLEMDAYWKKIEDERILKRSKELGIEGNYKLLYYLEGLERSILKLTEPLYDRL
;
A
#
# COMPACT_ATOMS: atom_id res chain seq x y z
N MET A 1 5.63 -17.66 -24.57
CA MET A 1 5.94 -16.23 -24.49
C MET A 1 4.67 -15.40 -24.51
N LYS A 2 4.41 -14.68 -23.41
CA LYS A 2 3.35 -13.67 -23.31
C LYS A 2 3.77 -12.39 -24.01
N THR A 3 2.80 -11.63 -24.51
CA THR A 3 3.05 -10.38 -25.20
C THR A 3 3.38 -9.27 -24.20
N LYS A 4 4.00 -8.19 -24.69
CA LYS A 4 4.25 -6.98 -23.89
C LYS A 4 2.96 -6.38 -23.32
N GLN A 5 1.83 -6.51 -24.03
CA GLN A 5 0.55 -6.02 -23.54
C GLN A 5 0.05 -6.84 -22.35
N GLU A 6 0.09 -8.17 -22.46
CA GLU A 6 -0.31 -9.07 -21.36
C GLU A 6 0.55 -8.83 -20.10
N LEU A 7 1.82 -8.47 -20.28
CA LEU A 7 2.71 -8.12 -19.17
C LEU A 7 2.32 -6.79 -18.49
N LEU A 8 1.89 -5.79 -19.26
CA LEU A 8 1.40 -4.52 -18.72
C LEU A 8 0.07 -4.69 -17.99
N ASP A 9 -0.81 -5.54 -18.52
CA ASP A 9 -2.09 -5.86 -17.91
C ASP A 9 -1.85 -6.55 -16.55
N LEU A 10 -0.96 -7.54 -16.50
CA LEU A 10 -0.55 -8.20 -15.24
C LEU A 10 0.01 -7.21 -14.20
N LYS A 11 0.90 -6.30 -14.61
CA LYS A 11 1.44 -5.25 -13.71
C LYS A 11 0.33 -4.34 -13.17
N THR A 12 -0.67 -4.03 -13.99
CA THR A 12 -1.80 -3.17 -13.60
C THR A 12 -2.69 -3.87 -12.60
N ASP A 13 -3.06 -5.12 -12.86
CA ASP A 13 -3.91 -5.91 -11.97
C ASP A 13 -3.23 -6.14 -10.62
N TRP A 14 -1.96 -6.55 -10.64
CA TRP A 14 -1.18 -6.73 -9.42
C TRP A 14 -1.02 -5.44 -8.62
N ARG A 15 -0.83 -4.29 -9.28
CA ARG A 15 -0.72 -3.01 -8.57
C ARG A 15 -2.01 -2.63 -7.83
N CYS A 16 -3.17 -3.07 -8.32
CA CYS A 16 -4.45 -2.85 -7.64
C CYS A 16 -4.61 -3.73 -6.41
N ASP A 17 -4.05 -4.94 -6.41
CA ASP A 17 -4.07 -5.88 -5.29
C ASP A 17 -2.73 -6.64 -5.16
N PRO A 18 -1.70 -6.02 -4.55
CA PRO A 18 -0.35 -6.60 -4.50
C PRO A 18 -0.25 -7.66 -3.39
N CYS A 19 -1.05 -8.73 -3.49
CA CYS A 19 -1.17 -9.77 -2.47
C CYS A 19 -0.40 -11.07 -2.78
N TRP A 20 0.27 -11.15 -3.93
CA TRP A 20 1.12 -12.28 -4.32
C TRP A 20 2.45 -11.84 -4.96
N ASP A 21 3.36 -12.80 -5.15
CA ASP A 21 4.64 -12.58 -5.83
C ASP A 21 4.45 -12.56 -7.34
N ILE A 22 4.39 -11.37 -7.94
CA ILE A 22 4.06 -11.17 -9.35
C ILE A 22 5.03 -11.90 -10.30
N GLU A 23 6.30 -12.04 -9.92
CA GLU A 23 7.33 -12.75 -10.69
C GLU A 23 7.09 -14.26 -10.78
N LEU A 24 6.25 -14.83 -9.91
CA LEU A 24 5.89 -16.25 -9.91
C LEU A 24 4.59 -16.53 -10.69
N THR A 25 4.07 -15.55 -11.43
CA THR A 25 2.85 -15.72 -12.22
C THR A 25 3.08 -16.72 -13.37
N GLU A 26 2.29 -17.79 -13.39
CA GLU A 26 2.37 -18.85 -14.41
C GLU A 26 2.20 -18.28 -15.84
N GLY A 27 3.07 -18.70 -16.75
CA GLY A 27 3.09 -18.26 -18.14
C GLY A 27 3.89 -16.97 -18.40
N PHE A 28 4.48 -16.37 -17.36
CA PHE A 28 5.35 -15.19 -17.45
C PHE A 28 6.80 -15.46 -17.01
N GLU A 29 7.24 -16.71 -17.00
CA GLU A 29 8.57 -17.12 -16.51
C GLU A 29 9.72 -16.41 -17.23
N GLU A 30 9.55 -16.12 -18.53
CA GLU A 30 10.52 -15.35 -19.33
C GLU A 30 10.69 -13.89 -18.85
N HIS A 31 9.73 -13.38 -18.07
CA HIS A 31 9.71 -12.02 -17.52
C HIS A 31 10.00 -11.96 -16.01
N TYR A 32 10.48 -13.07 -15.42
CA TYR A 32 10.73 -13.17 -13.97
C TYR A 32 11.54 -11.97 -13.44
N ASP A 33 12.71 -11.69 -14.03
CA ASP A 33 13.59 -10.60 -13.56
C ASP A 33 12.93 -9.22 -13.68
N GLU A 34 12.17 -8.99 -14.75
CA GLU A 34 11.45 -7.74 -14.97
C GLU A 34 10.33 -7.54 -13.96
N LEU A 35 9.59 -8.60 -13.64
CA LEU A 35 8.51 -8.62 -12.68
C LEU A 35 9.02 -8.47 -11.24
N LEU A 36 10.13 -9.12 -10.92
CA LEU A 36 10.81 -8.98 -9.62
C LEU A 36 11.27 -7.53 -9.42
N GLN A 37 11.93 -6.96 -10.42
CA GLN A 37 12.37 -5.57 -10.37
C GLN A 37 11.19 -4.61 -10.22
N TYR A 38 10.09 -4.85 -10.94
CA TYR A 38 8.87 -4.07 -10.81
C TYR A 38 8.27 -4.11 -9.40
N ARG A 39 8.19 -5.30 -8.77
CA ARG A 39 7.74 -5.42 -7.38
C ARG A 39 8.61 -4.60 -6.43
N LEU A 40 9.93 -4.75 -6.53
CA LEU A 40 10.88 -4.03 -5.67
C LEU A 40 10.77 -2.50 -5.82
N GLU A 41 10.52 -2.01 -7.04
CA GLU A 41 10.29 -0.59 -7.30
C GLU A 41 9.00 -0.08 -6.66
N MET A 42 7.91 -0.86 -6.74
CA MET A 42 6.64 -0.50 -6.11
C MET A 42 6.72 -0.55 -4.58
N ASP A 43 7.39 -1.55 -4.01
CA ASP A 43 7.63 -1.65 -2.57
C ASP A 43 8.42 -0.45 -2.05
N ALA A 44 9.49 -0.06 -2.76
CA ALA A 44 10.28 1.11 -2.42
C ALA A 44 9.47 2.41 -2.54
N TYR A 45 8.64 2.53 -3.58
CA TYR A 45 7.77 3.68 -3.80
C TYR A 45 6.71 3.83 -2.68
N TRP A 46 5.99 2.75 -2.36
CA TRP A 46 4.97 2.76 -1.30
C TRP A 46 5.56 3.00 0.07
N LYS A 47 6.72 2.37 0.37
CA LYS A 47 7.44 2.64 1.62
C LYS A 47 7.80 4.11 1.76
N LYS A 48 8.32 4.74 0.70
CA LYS A 48 8.66 6.16 0.72
C LYS A 48 7.43 7.04 0.98
N ILE A 49 6.31 6.75 0.32
CA ILE A 49 5.05 7.49 0.54
C ILE A 49 4.57 7.33 1.98
N GLU A 50 4.61 6.11 2.51
CA GLU A 50 4.20 5.84 3.88
C GLU A 50 5.11 6.54 4.90
N ASP A 51 6.43 6.53 4.67
CA ASP A 51 7.41 7.25 5.50
C ASP A 51 7.14 8.77 5.47
N GLU A 52 6.85 9.34 4.30
CA GLU A 52 6.49 10.76 4.14
C GLU A 52 5.16 11.09 4.86
N ARG A 53 4.16 10.21 4.76
CA ARG A 53 2.86 10.34 5.43
C ARG A 53 3.01 10.30 6.94
N ILE A 54 3.76 9.33 7.46
CA ILE A 54 4.07 9.16 8.89
C ILE A 54 4.83 10.38 9.41
N LEU A 55 5.85 10.84 8.69
CA LEU A 55 6.62 12.01 9.09
C LEU A 55 5.74 13.26 9.15
N LYS A 56 4.93 13.49 8.11
CA LYS A 56 4.00 14.63 8.08
C LYS A 56 3.00 14.58 9.24
N ARG A 57 2.34 13.43 9.43
CA ARG A 57 1.30 13.28 10.46
C ARG A 57 1.86 13.35 11.87
N SER A 58 3.03 12.75 12.12
CA SER A 58 3.70 12.84 13.43
C SER A 58 4.12 14.27 13.79
N LYS A 59 4.56 15.07 12.80
CA LYS A 59 4.82 16.51 12.98
C LYS A 59 3.56 17.29 13.34
N GLU A 60 2.46 17.07 12.61
CA GLU A 60 1.18 17.74 12.88
C GLU A 60 0.67 17.50 14.30
N LEU A 61 0.93 16.31 14.84
CA LEU A 61 0.52 15.90 16.18
C LEU A 61 1.56 16.22 17.28
N GLY A 62 2.73 16.76 16.91
CA GLY A 62 3.81 17.05 17.86
C GLY A 62 4.45 15.82 18.49
N ILE A 63 4.42 14.66 17.81
CA ILE A 63 4.91 13.36 18.28
C ILE A 63 6.01 12.81 17.38
N GLU A 64 6.83 13.71 16.83
CA GLU A 64 7.93 13.39 15.91
C GLU A 64 8.82 12.27 16.46
N GLY A 65 9.08 11.26 15.63
CA GLY A 65 9.87 10.08 16.00
C GLY A 65 9.14 9.05 16.88
N ASN A 66 7.94 9.35 17.39
CA ASN A 66 7.12 8.40 18.14
C ASN A 66 6.05 7.73 17.27
N TYR A 67 6.49 6.89 16.33
CA TYR A 67 5.61 6.22 15.37
C TYR A 67 4.66 5.22 16.01
N LYS A 68 5.03 4.61 17.15
CA LYS A 68 4.14 3.73 17.91
C LYS A 68 2.91 4.47 18.41
N LEU A 69 3.10 5.68 18.95
CA LEU A 69 1.99 6.53 19.37
C LEU A 69 1.15 6.98 18.18
N LEU A 70 1.78 7.32 17.06
CA LEU A 70 1.06 7.65 15.82
C LEU A 70 0.12 6.52 15.38
N TYR A 71 0.62 5.29 15.25
CA TYR A 71 -0.21 4.16 14.84
C TYR A 71 -1.38 3.88 15.80
N TYR A 72 -1.13 4.05 17.10
CA TYR A 72 -2.17 3.91 18.11
C TYR A 72 -3.27 4.97 17.93
N LEU A 73 -2.88 6.25 17.77
CA LEU A 73 -3.83 7.35 17.55
C LEU A 73 -4.64 7.14 16.26
N GLU A 74 -4.01 6.77 15.15
CA GLU A 74 -4.72 6.48 13.90
C GLU A 74 -5.67 5.28 14.03
N GLY A 75 -5.29 4.27 14.83
CA GLY A 75 -6.17 3.16 15.17
C GLY A 75 -7.40 3.61 15.96
N LEU A 76 -7.23 4.54 16.90
CA LEU A 76 -8.32 5.15 17.64
C LEU A 76 -9.21 6.01 16.73
N GLU A 77 -8.63 6.85 15.88
CA GLU A 77 -9.36 7.70 14.92
C GLU A 77 -10.26 6.85 14.00
N ARG A 78 -9.73 5.76 13.43
CA ARG A 78 -10.51 4.82 12.62
C ARG A 78 -11.64 4.15 13.41
N SER A 79 -11.36 3.78 14.66
CA SER A 79 -12.34 3.13 15.52
C SER A 79 -13.47 4.07 15.90
N ILE A 80 -13.14 5.33 16.23
CA ILE A 80 -14.13 6.39 16.51
C ILE A 80 -14.99 6.61 15.28
N LEU A 81 -14.39 6.81 14.09
CA LEU A 81 -15.13 7.03 12.83
C LEU A 81 -16.17 5.92 12.60
N LYS A 82 -15.74 4.66 12.68
CA LYS A 82 -16.61 3.48 12.49
C LYS A 82 -17.75 3.40 13.50
N LEU A 83 -17.53 3.86 14.73
CA LEU A 83 -18.56 3.88 15.78
C LEU A 83 -19.50 5.08 15.63
N THR A 84 -19.03 6.19 15.08
CA THR A 84 -19.83 7.41 14.91
C THR A 84 -20.64 7.45 13.61
N GLU A 85 -20.17 6.86 12.52
CA GLU A 85 -20.90 6.80 11.23
C GLU A 85 -22.34 6.28 11.41
N PRO A 86 -22.58 5.13 12.07
CA PRO A 86 -23.94 4.61 12.25
C PRO A 86 -24.82 5.44 13.19
N LEU A 87 -24.25 6.38 13.95
CA LEU A 87 -24.99 7.24 14.88
C LEU A 87 -25.48 8.52 14.19
N TYR A 88 -24.75 9.01 13.18
CA TYR A 88 -25.19 10.16 12.38
C TYR A 88 -26.31 9.79 11.39
N ASP A 89 -26.32 8.57 10.86
CA ASP A 89 -27.38 8.09 9.96
C ASP A 89 -28.72 7.82 10.67
N ARG A 90 -28.79 7.96 12.00
CA ARG A 90 -29.98 7.71 12.83
C ARG A 90 -30.63 8.99 13.38
N LEU A 91 -30.09 10.16 13.07
CA LEU A 91 -30.63 11.48 13.44
C LEU A 91 -31.28 12.14 12.21
#